data_AF-A0A940KQ86-F1
#
_entry.id   AF-A0A940KQ86-F1
#
_cell.length_a   1.000
_cell.length_b   1.000
_cell.length_c   1.000
_cell.angle_alpha   90.00
_cell.angle_beta   90.00
_cell.angle_gamma   90.00
#
_symmetry.space_group_name_H-M   'P 1'
#
loop_
_entity.id
_entity.type
_entity.pdbx_description
1 polymer ?
#
loop_
_entity_poly.entity_id
_entity_poly.type
_entity_poly.pdbx_seq_one_letter_code
_entity_poly.pdbx_strand_id
1 'polypeptide(L)'
;MQLPPDVLLQQRMRRWAGYLVYIIGAIAVLVLIGWNFDIPILKSVSSNTVAMNPTSAILLILASLSFIWRTRPKGSSLTATAGYAFAILVILVSFIVLINFVIDTGFRPDELLFTGKENNRPNHMAPNTALCFLLTGVGILLLHYENKSGRMAAHYLALIIGSLSLLSLLGYLYQVKEFYGVFNYLAMALNTAICFFLFAAAILFSNPDAGLMKEFTTSLNG
;
A
#
# COMPACT_ATOMS: atom_id res chain seq x y z
N MET A 1 8.09 -4.05 -35.50
CA MET A 1 8.85 -5.19 -34.95
C MET A 1 8.91 -5.02 -33.44
N GLN A 2 8.46 -6.00 -32.65
CA GLN A 2 8.59 -5.96 -31.19
C GLN A 2 10.04 -6.35 -30.86
N LEU A 3 10.80 -5.40 -30.31
CA LEU A 3 12.18 -5.63 -29.87
C LEU A 3 12.19 -6.64 -28.70
N PRO A 4 13.23 -7.50 -28.60
CA PRO A 4 13.31 -8.50 -27.55
C PRO A 4 13.46 -7.82 -26.17
N PRO A 5 12.72 -8.28 -25.14
CA PRO A 5 12.82 -7.72 -23.80
C PRO A 5 14.16 -8.05 -23.11
N ASP A 6 14.72 -7.09 -22.38
CA ASP A 6 15.92 -7.28 -21.57
C ASP A 6 15.64 -8.15 -20.33
N VAL A 7 15.77 -9.47 -20.50
CA VAL A 7 15.45 -10.48 -19.47
C VAL A 7 16.19 -10.21 -18.14
N LEU A 8 17.44 -9.72 -18.19
CA LEU A 8 18.24 -9.36 -17.02
C LEU A 8 17.67 -8.17 -16.24
N LEU A 9 17.21 -7.13 -16.95
CA LEU A 9 16.62 -5.93 -16.35
C LEU A 9 15.29 -6.28 -15.67
N GLN A 10 14.47 -7.09 -16.33
CA GLN A 10 13.19 -7.54 -15.80
C GLN A 10 13.35 -8.40 -14.53
N GLN A 11 14.33 -9.32 -14.52
CA GLN A 11 14.63 -10.09 -13.32
C GLN A 11 15.12 -9.20 -12.16
N ARG A 12 15.94 -8.19 -12.44
CA ARG A 12 16.37 -7.21 -11.43
C ARG A 12 15.17 -6.45 -10.86
N MET A 13 14.31 -5.91 -11.72
CA MET A 13 13.10 -5.17 -11.29
C MET A 13 12.20 -6.03 -10.38
N ARG A 14 11.95 -7.29 -10.74
CA ARG A 14 11.18 -8.21 -9.89
C ARG A 14 11.83 -8.45 -8.52
N ARG A 15 13.16 -8.51 -8.44
CA ARG A 15 13.88 -8.59 -7.15
C ARG A 15 13.73 -7.31 -6.33
N TRP A 16 13.88 -6.15 -6.96
CA TRP A 16 13.67 -4.85 -6.33
C TRP A 16 12.25 -4.71 -5.77
N ALA A 17 11.22 -5.15 -6.52
CA ALA A 17 9.84 -5.21 -6.03
C ALA A 17 9.73 -5.98 -4.71
N GLY A 18 10.40 -7.15 -4.62
CA GLY A 18 10.46 -7.94 -3.38
C GLY A 18 11.10 -7.18 -2.22
N TYR A 19 12.26 -6.55 -2.45
CA TYR A 19 12.96 -5.77 -1.42
C TYR A 19 12.11 -4.59 -0.91
N LEU A 20 11.44 -3.86 -1.80
CA LEU A 20 10.54 -2.78 -1.44
C LEU A 20 9.43 -3.26 -0.51
N VAL A 21 8.80 -4.39 -0.83
CA VAL A 21 7.70 -4.94 -0.02
C VAL A 21 8.16 -5.47 1.33
N TYR A 22 9.38 -6.03 1.42
CA TYR A 22 9.98 -6.38 2.71
C TYR A 22 10.23 -5.15 3.59
N ILE A 23 10.72 -4.04 3.01
CA ILE A 23 10.92 -2.78 3.73
C ILE A 23 9.57 -2.27 4.27
N ILE A 24 8.52 -2.29 3.45
CA ILE A 24 7.17 -1.86 3.87
C ILE A 24 6.66 -2.71 5.04
N GLY A 25 6.82 -4.04 4.94
CA GLY A 25 6.44 -4.95 6.03
C GLY A 25 7.22 -4.68 7.32
N ALA A 26 8.52 -4.40 7.22
CA ALA A 26 9.36 -4.07 8.37
C ALA A 26 8.93 -2.75 9.03
N ILE A 27 8.63 -1.71 8.24
CA ILE A 27 8.11 -0.43 8.76
C ILE A 27 6.80 -0.67 9.53
N ALA A 28 5.89 -1.47 8.97
CA ALA A 28 4.61 -1.76 9.62
C ALA A 28 4.78 -2.53 10.94
N VAL A 29 5.69 -3.50 11.01
CA VAL A 29 6.02 -4.22 12.26
C VAL A 29 6.61 -3.26 13.30
N LEU A 30 7.53 -2.38 12.90
CA LEU A 30 8.11 -1.37 13.78
C LEU A 30 7.06 -0.42 14.35
N VAL A 31 6.08 -0.02 13.54
CA VAL A 31 4.94 0.81 14.00
C VAL A 31 4.12 0.08 15.07
N LEU A 32 3.81 -1.21 14.88
CA LEU A 32 3.09 -2.00 15.89
C LEU A 32 3.87 -2.14 17.20
N ILE A 33 5.19 -2.33 17.11
CA ILE A 33 6.09 -2.30 18.28
C ILE A 33 6.02 -0.92 18.95
N GLY A 34 6.04 0.16 18.17
CA GLY A 34 5.88 1.54 18.64
C GLY A 34 4.58 1.76 19.40
N TRP A 35 3.48 1.16 18.96
CA TRP A 35 2.21 1.20 19.68
C TRP A 35 2.21 0.37 20.98
N ASN A 36 2.85 -0.79 20.97
CA ASN A 36 2.89 -1.67 22.14
C ASN A 36 3.79 -1.12 23.28
N PHE A 37 4.90 -0.47 22.94
CA PHE A 37 5.85 0.11 23.90
C PHE A 37 5.69 1.63 24.08
N ASP A 38 4.66 2.22 23.47
CA ASP A 38 4.38 3.66 23.49
C ASP A 38 5.57 4.53 23.07
N ILE A 39 6.29 4.12 22.01
CA ILE A 39 7.48 4.81 21.49
C ILE A 39 7.05 5.72 20.32
N PRO A 40 7.00 7.06 20.49
CA PRO A 40 6.43 7.96 19.48
C PRO A 40 7.16 7.91 18.13
N ILE A 41 8.49 7.79 18.13
CA ILE A 41 9.32 7.82 16.92
C ILE A 41 9.15 6.59 16.03
N LEU A 42 8.55 5.52 16.56
CA LEU A 42 8.21 4.34 15.79
C LEU A 42 6.80 4.44 15.20
N LYS A 43 5.90 5.19 15.86
CA LYS A 43 4.53 5.43 15.37
C LYS A 43 4.48 6.48 14.26
N SER A 44 5.35 7.49 14.35
CA SER A 44 5.45 8.59 13.38
C SER A 44 6.91 8.94 13.08
N VAL A 45 7.17 9.46 11.87
CA VAL A 45 8.53 9.83 11.44
C VAL A 45 9.05 11.05 12.24
N SER A 46 8.17 11.92 12.69
CA SER A 46 8.48 13.03 13.59
C SER A 46 7.33 13.30 14.56
N SER A 47 7.64 13.93 15.70
CA SER A 47 6.65 14.34 16.70
C SER A 47 5.55 15.26 16.16
N ASN A 48 5.79 15.95 15.03
CA ASN A 48 4.82 16.83 14.38
C ASN A 48 3.97 16.14 13.30
N THR A 49 4.19 14.86 13.03
CA THR A 49 3.46 14.10 12.01
C THR A 49 2.42 13.18 12.63
N VAL A 50 1.34 12.93 11.90
CA VAL A 50 0.28 12.01 12.33
C VAL A 50 0.85 10.61 12.54
N ALA A 51 0.55 10.00 13.68
CA ALA A 51 0.92 8.62 13.98
C ALA A 51 0.16 7.64 13.10
N MET A 52 0.87 6.67 12.53
CA MET A 52 0.24 5.63 11.72
C MET A 52 -0.71 4.79 12.58
N ASN A 53 -1.94 4.63 12.11
CA ASN A 53 -2.94 3.79 12.75
C ASN A 53 -2.48 2.30 12.80
N PRO A 54 -2.59 1.62 13.95
CA PRO A 54 -2.28 0.19 14.08
C PRO A 54 -2.98 -0.70 13.05
N THR A 55 -4.24 -0.43 12.70
CA THR A 55 -4.96 -1.20 11.68
C THR A 55 -4.32 -1.04 10.32
N SER A 56 -3.89 0.18 9.97
CA SER A 56 -3.13 0.43 8.75
C SER A 56 -1.83 -0.36 8.74
N ALA A 57 -1.15 -0.50 9.88
CA ALA A 57 0.06 -1.31 9.99
C ALA A 57 -0.24 -2.81 9.76
N ILE A 58 -1.31 -3.34 10.37
CA ILE A 58 -1.76 -4.72 10.13
C ILE A 58 -2.10 -4.93 8.65
N LEU A 59 -2.84 -4.00 8.03
CA LEU A 59 -3.20 -4.07 6.62
C LEU A 59 -1.98 -4.01 5.69
N LEU A 60 -0.97 -3.19 6.01
CA LEU A 60 0.29 -3.20 5.27
C LEU A 60 1.01 -4.55 5.38
N ILE A 61 1.06 -5.16 6.57
CA ILE A 61 1.67 -6.49 6.76
C ILE A 61 0.94 -7.53 5.91
N LEU A 62 -0.39 -7.55 5.96
CA LEU A 62 -1.22 -8.49 5.19
C LEU A 62 -1.06 -8.26 3.68
N ALA A 63 -1.04 -7.01 3.22
CA ALA A 63 -0.79 -6.68 1.83
C ALA A 63 0.61 -7.10 1.38
N SER A 64 1.64 -6.90 2.23
CA SER A 64 3.02 -7.30 1.93
C SER A 64 3.17 -8.81 1.83
N LEU A 65 2.58 -9.55 2.77
CA LEU A 65 2.57 -11.02 2.74
C LEU A 65 1.82 -11.54 1.51
N SER A 66 0.66 -10.96 1.22
CA SER A 66 -0.12 -11.30 0.02
C SER A 66 0.69 -11.10 -1.26
N PHE A 67 1.34 -9.95 -1.41
CA PHE A 67 2.17 -9.65 -2.56
C PHE A 67 3.35 -10.63 -2.68
N ILE A 68 4.10 -10.86 -1.61
CA ILE A 68 5.27 -11.74 -1.63
C ILE A 68 4.87 -13.18 -1.99
N TRP A 69 3.83 -13.71 -1.35
CA TRP A 69 3.40 -15.09 -1.61
C TRP A 69 2.85 -15.28 -3.02
N ARG A 70 2.24 -14.25 -3.61
CA ARG A 70 1.67 -14.33 -4.95
C ARG A 70 2.65 -14.01 -6.09
N THR A 71 3.75 -13.33 -5.79
CA THR A 71 4.82 -13.04 -6.77
C THR A 71 5.96 -14.06 -6.74
N ARG A 72 5.95 -15.01 -5.79
CA ARG A 72 6.95 -16.09 -5.72
C ARG A 72 6.75 -17.10 -6.86
N PRO A 73 7.79 -17.38 -7.69
CA PRO A 73 7.68 -18.27 -8.84
C PRO A 73 7.51 -19.76 -8.50
N LYS A 74 7.78 -20.17 -7.24
CA LYS A 74 7.64 -21.56 -6.75
C LYS A 74 6.86 -21.61 -5.43
N GLY A 75 5.71 -20.94 -5.36
CA GLY A 75 4.84 -20.97 -4.18
C GLY A 75 4.11 -22.31 -4.04
N SER A 76 3.89 -22.76 -2.80
CA SER A 76 2.95 -23.84 -2.50
C SER A 76 1.51 -23.36 -2.75
N SER A 77 0.60 -24.26 -3.14
CA SER A 77 -0.83 -23.96 -3.25
C SER A 77 -1.38 -23.31 -1.97
N LEU A 78 -0.91 -23.74 -0.80
CA LEU A 78 -1.29 -23.15 0.49
C LEU A 78 -0.92 -21.67 0.58
N THR A 79 0.31 -21.31 0.19
CA THR A 79 0.78 -19.91 0.23
C THR A 79 0.06 -19.02 -0.79
N ALA A 80 -0.32 -19.57 -1.93
CA ALA A 80 -1.12 -18.86 -2.93
C ALA A 80 -2.53 -18.57 -2.42
N THR A 81 -3.20 -19.57 -1.83
CA THR A 81 -4.53 -19.43 -1.23
C THR A 81 -4.51 -18.45 -0.05
N ALA A 82 -3.53 -18.56 0.83
CA ALA A 82 -3.37 -17.63 1.96
C ALA A 82 -3.12 -16.19 1.48
N GLY A 83 -2.31 -16.02 0.42
CA GLY A 83 -2.10 -14.71 -0.20
C GLY A 83 -3.38 -14.11 -0.78
N TYR A 84 -4.23 -14.93 -1.40
CA TYR A 84 -5.54 -14.49 -1.91
C TYR A 84 -6.48 -14.08 -0.76
N ALA A 85 -6.55 -14.89 0.31
CA ALA A 85 -7.33 -14.58 1.50
C ALA A 85 -6.90 -13.26 2.14
N PHE A 86 -5.59 -13.02 2.26
CA PHE A 86 -5.07 -11.76 2.82
C PHE A 86 -5.40 -10.54 1.95
N ALA A 87 -5.32 -10.65 0.61
CA ALA A 87 -5.74 -9.56 -0.26
C ALA A 87 -7.24 -9.26 -0.11
N ILE A 88 -8.08 -10.30 -0.03
CA ILE A 88 -9.53 -10.13 0.22
C ILE A 88 -9.77 -9.45 1.57
N LEU A 89 -9.10 -9.89 2.63
CA LEU A 89 -9.24 -9.26 3.95
C LEU A 89 -8.87 -7.78 3.92
N VAL A 90 -7.78 -7.41 3.23
CA VAL A 90 -7.39 -6.01 3.06
C VAL A 90 -8.48 -5.20 2.35
N ILE A 91 -9.06 -5.75 1.28
CA ILE A 91 -10.15 -5.11 0.55
C ILE A 91 -11.38 -4.95 1.45
N LEU A 92 -11.79 -6.00 2.16
CA LEU A 92 -12.97 -5.99 3.01
C LEU A 92 -12.86 -4.97 4.14
N VAL A 93 -11.75 -4.97 4.88
CA VAL A 93 -11.53 -4.01 5.97
C VAL A 93 -11.53 -2.58 5.43
N SER A 94 -10.86 -2.33 4.32
CA SER A 94 -10.79 -1.01 3.70
C SER A 94 -12.15 -0.54 3.19
N PHE A 95 -12.93 -1.45 2.61
CA PHE A 95 -14.28 -1.18 2.13
C PHE A 95 -15.24 -0.85 3.27
N ILE A 96 -15.17 -1.58 4.39
CA ILE A 96 -15.94 -1.27 5.61
C ILE A 96 -15.61 0.14 6.11
N VAL A 97 -14.31 0.49 6.18
CA VAL A 97 -13.91 1.84 6.61
C VAL A 97 -14.44 2.93 5.68
N LEU A 98 -14.45 2.70 4.36
CA LEU A 98 -15.03 3.65 3.40
C LEU A 98 -16.55 3.79 3.55
N ILE A 99 -17.26 2.68 3.74
CA ILE A 99 -18.70 2.71 3.99
C ILE A 99 -18.99 3.51 5.26
N ASN A 100 -18.21 3.34 6.32
CA ASN A 100 -18.40 4.06 7.58
C ASN A 100 -18.31 5.59 7.45
N PHE A 101 -17.58 6.08 6.44
CA PHE A 101 -17.52 7.51 6.16
C PHE A 101 -18.77 8.05 5.45
N VAL A 102 -19.56 7.18 4.78
CA VAL A 102 -20.77 7.55 4.06
C VAL A 102 -22.02 7.25 4.89
N ILE A 103 -22.03 6.09 5.55
CA ILE A 103 -23.11 5.57 6.39
C ILE A 103 -22.48 5.31 7.75
N ASP A 104 -22.88 6.06 8.78
CA ASP A 104 -22.36 5.83 10.13
C ASP A 104 -22.95 4.53 10.71
N THR A 105 -22.31 3.40 10.39
CA THR A 105 -22.78 2.07 10.80
C THR A 105 -22.48 1.76 12.25
N GLY A 106 -21.70 2.60 12.95
CA GLY A 106 -21.20 2.36 14.30
C GLY A 106 -20.12 1.25 14.41
N PHE A 107 -19.85 0.49 13.35
CA PHE A 107 -18.85 -0.58 13.38
C PHE A 107 -17.49 -0.09 12.90
N ARG A 108 -16.53 0.11 13.81
CA ARG A 108 -15.21 0.67 13.48
C ARG A 108 -14.09 -0.36 13.69
N PRO A 109 -13.50 -0.91 12.61
CA PRO A 109 -12.39 -1.87 12.72
C PRO A 109 -11.21 -1.32 13.53
N ASP A 110 -10.98 -0.01 13.44
CA ASP A 110 -9.93 0.71 14.16
C ASP A 110 -10.07 0.57 15.68
N GLU A 111 -11.27 0.76 16.21
CA GLU A 111 -11.54 0.76 17.65
C GLU A 111 -11.55 -0.66 18.24
N LEU A 112 -11.93 -1.65 17.43
CA LEU A 112 -12.02 -3.05 17.84
C LEU A 112 -10.65 -3.73 17.90
N LEU A 113 -9.74 -3.36 16.99
CA LEU A 113 -8.39 -3.91 16.93
C LEU A 113 -7.42 -3.19 17.87
N PHE A 114 -7.60 -1.89 18.10
CA PHE A 114 -6.72 -1.12 18.98
C PHE A 114 -7.45 0.08 19.59
N THR A 115 -7.66 0.06 20.91
CA THR A 115 -8.30 1.17 21.65
C THR A 115 -7.32 2.28 22.05
N GLY A 116 -6.11 2.28 21.48
CA GLY A 116 -5.05 3.24 21.78
C GLY A 116 -5.44 4.66 21.38
N LYS A 117 -5.42 5.59 22.35
CA LYS A 117 -5.67 7.02 22.12
C LYS A 117 -4.34 7.74 21.95
N GLU A 118 -4.21 8.53 20.89
CA GLU A 118 -3.08 9.45 20.73
C GLU A 118 -3.58 10.85 21.06
N ASN A 119 -2.98 11.53 22.05
CA ASN A 119 -3.40 12.86 22.49
C ASN A 119 -4.90 12.99 22.78
N ASN A 120 -5.48 11.98 23.44
CA ASN A 120 -6.90 11.92 23.82
C ASN A 120 -7.90 11.94 22.63
N ARG A 121 -7.41 11.83 21.39
CA ARG A 121 -8.24 11.68 20.19
C ARG A 121 -8.13 10.26 19.65
N PRO A 122 -9.24 9.68 19.17
CA PRO A 122 -9.17 8.37 18.57
C PRO A 122 -8.47 8.44 17.21
N ASN A 123 -7.55 7.50 16.97
CA ASN A 123 -6.75 7.44 15.74
C ASN A 123 -7.49 6.59 14.69
N HIS A 124 -8.39 7.20 13.92
CA HIS A 124 -9.10 6.49 12.86
C HIS A 124 -8.32 6.48 11.56
N MET A 125 -8.53 5.45 10.73
CA MET A 125 -7.94 5.40 9.41
C MET A 125 -8.56 6.48 8.52
N ALA A 126 -7.71 7.28 7.88
CA ALA A 126 -8.16 8.30 6.94
C ALA A 126 -8.84 7.68 5.70
N PRO A 127 -9.84 8.34 5.09
CA PRO A 127 -10.57 7.79 3.95
C PRO A 127 -9.66 7.59 2.71
N ASN A 128 -8.71 8.50 2.48
CA ASN A 128 -7.72 8.35 1.41
C ASN A 128 -6.79 7.14 1.63
N THR A 129 -6.45 6.85 2.89
CA THR A 129 -5.66 5.67 3.28
C THR A 129 -6.44 4.39 2.99
N ALA A 130 -7.73 4.36 3.36
CA ALA A 130 -8.62 3.24 3.09
C ALA A 130 -8.79 3.00 1.58
N LEU A 131 -8.96 4.07 0.78
CA LEU A 131 -8.97 3.97 -0.68
C LEU A 131 -7.67 3.37 -1.21
N CYS A 132 -6.51 3.84 -0.74
CA CYS A 132 -5.22 3.29 -1.18
C CYS A 132 -5.07 1.81 -0.84
N PHE A 133 -5.50 1.36 0.34
CA PHE A 133 -5.51 -0.07 0.68
C PHE A 133 -6.45 -0.89 -0.20
N LEU A 134 -7.66 -0.38 -0.48
CA LEU A 134 -8.62 -1.04 -1.36
C LEU A 134 -8.02 -1.22 -2.76
N LEU A 135 -7.48 -0.15 -3.34
CA LEU A 135 -6.82 -0.19 -4.65
C LEU A 135 -5.59 -1.12 -4.65
N THR A 136 -4.83 -1.14 -3.55
CA THR A 136 -3.66 -2.03 -3.41
C THR A 136 -4.08 -3.50 -3.38
N GLY A 137 -5.11 -3.85 -2.59
CA GLY A 137 -5.64 -5.21 -2.53
C GLY A 137 -6.17 -5.68 -3.88
N VAL A 138 -6.95 -4.83 -4.58
CA VAL A 138 -7.45 -5.12 -5.93
C VAL A 138 -6.30 -5.24 -6.93
N GLY A 139 -5.32 -4.34 -6.87
CA GLY A 139 -4.12 -4.36 -7.70
C GLY A 139 -3.35 -5.66 -7.53
N ILE A 140 -3.13 -6.08 -6.28
CA ILE A 140 -2.53 -7.38 -5.97
C ILE A 140 -3.34 -8.48 -6.64
N LEU A 141 -4.66 -8.57 -6.44
CA LEU A 141 -5.52 -9.60 -7.05
C LEU A 141 -5.35 -9.68 -8.58
N LEU A 142 -5.34 -8.53 -9.25
CA LEU A 142 -5.21 -8.42 -10.70
C LEU A 142 -3.83 -8.79 -11.26
N LEU A 143 -2.75 -8.64 -10.49
CA LEU A 143 -1.37 -8.95 -10.94
C LEU A 143 -1.18 -10.41 -11.40
N HIS A 144 -1.98 -11.33 -10.89
CA HIS A 144 -1.86 -12.76 -11.18
C HIS A 144 -2.90 -13.26 -12.18
N TYR A 145 -3.84 -12.43 -12.62
CA TYR A 145 -4.69 -12.82 -13.72
C TYR A 145 -3.81 -12.95 -14.96
N GLU A 146 -3.83 -14.10 -15.63
CA GLU A 146 -3.01 -14.35 -16.84
C GLU A 146 -3.37 -13.41 -18.00
N ASN A 147 -4.49 -12.70 -17.85
CA ASN A 147 -5.00 -11.78 -18.85
C ASN A 147 -4.21 -10.46 -18.88
N LYS A 148 -3.80 -10.04 -20.09
CA LYS A 148 -3.07 -8.78 -20.34
C LYS A 148 -3.83 -7.56 -19.79
N SER A 149 -5.15 -7.56 -19.90
CA SER A 149 -6.01 -6.48 -19.40
C SER A 149 -5.94 -6.34 -17.87
N GLY A 150 -5.83 -7.46 -17.13
CA GLY A 150 -5.69 -7.44 -15.68
C GLY A 150 -4.36 -6.81 -15.24
N ARG A 151 -3.27 -7.15 -15.93
CA ARG A 151 -1.95 -6.55 -15.68
C ARG A 151 -1.93 -5.06 -16.00
N MET A 152 -2.62 -4.61 -17.05
CA MET A 152 -2.76 -3.19 -17.36
C MET A 152 -3.58 -2.45 -16.28
N ALA A 153 -4.70 -3.03 -15.84
CA ALA A 153 -5.50 -2.46 -14.77
C ALA A 153 -4.69 -2.31 -13.46
N ALA A 154 -3.86 -3.30 -13.12
CA ALA A 154 -2.96 -3.21 -11.96
C ALA A 154 -1.95 -2.05 -12.08
N HIS A 155 -1.44 -1.76 -13.29
CA HIS A 155 -0.55 -0.61 -13.52
C HIS A 155 -1.28 0.73 -13.34
N TYR A 156 -2.48 0.88 -13.90
CA TYR A 156 -3.28 2.09 -13.69
C TYR A 156 -3.62 2.31 -12.22
N LEU A 157 -3.98 1.25 -11.49
CA LEU A 157 -4.19 1.30 -10.04
C LEU A 157 -2.92 1.73 -9.31
N ALA A 158 -1.76 1.18 -9.67
CA ALA A 158 -0.48 1.59 -9.09
C ALA A 158 -0.17 3.07 -9.32
N LEU A 159 -0.47 3.61 -10.52
CA LEU A 159 -0.30 5.03 -10.81
C LEU A 159 -1.23 5.92 -9.99
N ILE A 160 -2.47 5.48 -9.77
CA ILE A 160 -3.43 6.20 -8.91
C ILE A 160 -2.90 6.20 -7.46
N ILE A 161 -2.49 5.05 -6.94
CA ILE A 161 -1.90 4.95 -5.58
C ILE A 161 -0.64 5.81 -5.46
N GLY A 162 0.24 5.77 -6.47
CA GLY A 162 1.45 6.59 -6.55
C GLY A 162 1.13 8.08 -6.55
N SER A 163 0.12 8.50 -7.31
CA SER A 163 -0.33 9.90 -7.36
C SER A 163 -0.92 10.36 -6.02
N LEU A 164 -1.77 9.56 -5.40
CA LEU A 164 -2.38 9.88 -4.09
C LEU A 164 -1.34 9.94 -2.97
N SER A 165 -0.37 9.03 -2.98
CA SER A 165 0.73 9.03 -2.02
C SER A 165 1.67 10.21 -2.24
N LEU A 166 2.02 10.53 -3.50
CA LEU A 166 2.79 11.74 -3.83
C LEU A 166 2.07 13.01 -3.39
N LEU A 167 0.77 13.13 -3.64
CA LEU A 167 0.00 14.29 -3.19
C LEU A 167 0.05 14.44 -1.67
N SER A 168 -0.05 13.33 -0.95
CA SER A 168 0.10 13.31 0.52
C SER A 168 1.51 13.74 0.95
N LEU A 169 2.56 13.22 0.31
CA LEU A 169 3.96 13.59 0.59
C LEU A 169 4.23 15.08 0.31
N LEU A 170 3.70 15.63 -0.78
CA LEU A 170 3.81 17.05 -1.11
C LEU A 170 3.04 17.91 -0.10
N GLY A 171 1.89 17.45 0.38
CA GLY A 171 1.15 18.09 1.48
C GLY A 171 2.00 18.25 2.74
N TYR A 172 2.80 17.22 3.08
CA TYR A 172 3.77 17.30 4.17
C TYR A 172 4.93 18.26 3.86
N LEU A 173 5.52 18.18 2.67
CA LEU A 173 6.69 18.97 2.28
C LEU A 173 6.42 20.47 2.22
N TYR A 174 5.31 20.87 1.60
CA TYR A 174 4.92 22.27 1.46
C TYR A 174 4.17 22.83 2.67
N GLN A 175 3.95 22.02 3.71
CA GLN A 175 3.15 22.36 4.89
C GLN A 175 1.78 22.98 4.58
N VAL A 176 1.19 22.63 3.43
CA VAL A 176 -0.10 23.17 3.01
C VAL A 176 -1.17 22.48 3.85
N LYS A 177 -1.54 23.10 4.98
CA LYS A 177 -2.58 22.64 5.91
C LYS A 177 -3.92 22.36 5.22
N GLU A 178 -4.20 23.01 4.10
CA GLU A 178 -5.36 22.67 3.29
C GLU A 178 -5.23 21.26 2.68
N PHE A 179 -4.07 20.77 2.23
CA PHE A 179 -3.92 19.35 1.87
C PHE A 179 -3.94 18.39 3.07
N TYR A 180 -3.78 18.89 4.30
CA TYR A 180 -4.07 18.12 5.51
C TYR A 180 -5.59 18.05 5.82
N GLY A 181 -6.43 18.84 5.14
CA GLY A 181 -7.82 19.08 5.56
C GLY A 181 -8.81 19.67 4.54
N VAL A 182 -8.59 19.57 3.20
CA VAL A 182 -9.54 20.05 2.17
C VAL A 182 -10.91 19.42 2.37
N PHE A 183 -10.92 18.25 2.99
CA PHE A 183 -12.08 17.71 3.69
C PHE A 183 -11.67 17.62 5.16
N ASN A 184 -12.55 17.90 6.12
CA ASN A 184 -12.38 17.72 7.58
C ASN A 184 -12.06 16.26 8.03
N TYR A 185 -11.37 15.49 7.20
CA TYR A 185 -11.09 14.08 7.29
C TYR A 185 -9.59 13.92 7.52
N LEU A 186 -9.27 13.03 8.46
CA LEU A 186 -7.94 12.78 9.01
C LEU A 186 -6.84 12.75 7.93
N ALA A 187 -5.72 13.41 8.18
CA ALA A 187 -4.58 13.38 7.26
C ALA A 187 -3.91 11.99 7.29
N MET A 188 -3.52 11.49 6.11
CA MET A 188 -2.77 10.26 5.97
C MET A 188 -1.39 10.39 6.64
N ALA A 189 -0.97 9.42 7.44
CA ALA A 189 0.33 9.48 8.11
C ALA A 189 1.49 9.45 7.09
N LEU A 190 2.58 10.17 7.41
CA LEU A 190 3.71 10.35 6.49
C LEU A 190 4.38 9.01 6.13
N ASN A 191 4.64 8.17 7.13
CA ASN A 191 5.16 6.81 6.93
C ASN A 191 4.20 5.96 6.08
N THR A 192 2.88 6.07 6.26
CA THR A 192 1.89 5.40 5.40
C THR A 192 1.98 5.87 3.95
N ALA A 193 2.21 7.17 3.70
CA ALA A 193 2.42 7.71 2.35
C ALA A 193 3.67 7.17 1.67
N ILE A 194 4.78 7.11 2.42
CA ILE A 194 6.01 6.47 1.93
C ILE A 194 5.74 5.00 1.59
N CYS A 195 5.08 4.25 2.48
CA CYS A 195 4.75 2.84 2.24
C CYS A 195 3.89 2.63 0.98
N PHE A 196 2.86 3.45 0.76
CA PHE A 196 2.03 3.34 -0.45
C PHE A 196 2.78 3.71 -1.73
N PHE A 197 3.65 4.72 -1.66
CA PHE A 197 4.51 5.08 -2.78
C PHE A 197 5.45 3.92 -3.17
N LEU A 198 6.07 3.29 -2.17
CA LEU A 198 6.91 2.10 -2.37
C LEU A 198 6.09 0.90 -2.88
N PHE A 199 4.84 0.73 -2.43
CA PHE A 199 3.93 -0.31 -2.92
C PHE A 199 3.58 -0.11 -4.39
N ALA A 200 3.27 1.13 -4.79
CA ALA A 200 3.02 1.47 -6.19
C ALA A 200 4.23 1.11 -7.06
N ALA A 201 5.45 1.46 -6.63
CA ALA A 201 6.67 1.07 -7.32
C ALA A 201 6.86 -0.46 -7.37
N ALA A 202 6.57 -1.18 -6.28
CA ALA A 202 6.66 -2.64 -6.25
C ALA A 202 5.67 -3.31 -7.24
N ILE A 203 4.44 -2.81 -7.32
CA ILE A 203 3.44 -3.31 -8.28
C ILE A 203 3.93 -3.10 -9.72
N LEU A 204 4.43 -1.91 -10.06
CA LEU A 204 5.00 -1.61 -11.37
C LEU A 204 6.21 -2.51 -11.71
N PHE A 205 7.12 -2.71 -10.76
CA PHE A 205 8.32 -3.52 -10.96
C PHE A 205 8.05 -5.04 -11.02
N SER A 206 6.90 -5.50 -10.54
CA SER A 206 6.55 -6.92 -10.53
C SER A 206 6.17 -7.46 -11.92
N ASN A 207 5.62 -6.62 -12.79
CA ASN A 207 5.18 -6.98 -14.13
C ASN A 207 5.77 -6.01 -15.17
N PRO A 208 7.11 -6.01 -15.38
CA PRO A 208 7.76 -5.11 -16.31
C PRO A 208 7.31 -5.29 -17.78
N ASP A 209 6.70 -6.44 -18.08
CA ASP A 209 6.23 -6.83 -19.41
C ASP A 209 4.91 -6.16 -19.86
N ALA A 210 4.28 -5.36 -18.99
CA ALA A 210 2.95 -4.81 -19.22
C ALA A 210 2.89 -3.28 -19.03
N GLY A 211 1.95 -2.62 -19.73
CA GLY A 211 1.69 -1.19 -19.59
C GLY A 211 2.89 -0.30 -19.92
N LEU A 212 3.03 0.81 -19.19
CA LEU A 212 4.13 1.78 -19.35
C LEU A 212 5.51 1.17 -19.12
N MET A 213 5.62 0.18 -18.22
CA MET A 213 6.91 -0.43 -17.91
C MET A 213 7.48 -1.21 -19.11
N LYS A 214 6.61 -1.65 -20.02
CA LYS A 214 7.01 -2.26 -21.29
C LYS A 214 7.76 -1.27 -22.18
N GLU A 215 7.39 0.01 -22.19
CA GLU A 215 8.09 1.03 -22.99
C GLU A 215 9.49 1.31 -22.42
N PHE A 216 9.62 1.36 -21.09
CA PHE A 216 10.91 1.57 -20.41
C PHE A 216 11.85 0.36 -20.40
N THR A 217 11.31 -0.86 -20.52
CA THR A 217 12.10 -2.11 -20.53
C THR A 217 12.31 -2.68 -21.93
N THR A 218 11.72 -2.07 -22.95
CA THR A 218 12.08 -2.32 -24.34
C THR A 218 13.42 -1.65 -24.60
N SER A 219 14.32 -2.32 -25.33
CA SER A 219 15.68 -1.87 -25.63
C SER A 219 15.71 -0.58 -26.48
N LEU A 220 15.39 0.56 -25.85
CA LEU A 220 15.55 1.92 -26.37
C LEU A 220 16.73 2.64 -25.71
N ASN A 221 17.52 1.95 -24.90
CA ASN A 221 18.84 2.43 -24.50
C ASN A 221 19.84 1.91 -25.53
N GLY A 222 20.24 2.80 -26.44
CA GLY A 222 21.45 2.64 -27.24
C GLY A 222 22.71 2.52 -26.38
#